data_AF-A0AAF3EDY7-F1
#
_entry.id   AF-A0AAF3EDY7-F1
#
_cell.length_a   1.000
_cell.length_b   1.000
_cell.length_c   1.000
_cell.angle_alpha   90.00
_cell.angle_beta   90.00
_cell.angle_gamma   90.00
#
_symmetry.space_group_name_H-M   'P 1'
#
loop_
_entity.id
_entity.type
_entity.pdbx_description
1 polymer ?
#
loop_
_entity_poly.entity_id
_entity_poly.type
_entity_poly.pdbx_seq_one_letter_code
_entity_poly.pdbx_strand_id
1 'polypeptide(L)'
;MFKKFCIKWPNDVRGNIEKIFERKRMFRSIFFIFTFIFSIIALQIKLDLKGVLKDVLNDLETQNFANYMAKWKKNYNGNETELKRRANIWKQNKADIDAENAIADGYTCGENMFTDMDKKERKNYVMDANLADQADASIKKLATRAKRGAQMTYVGETIDWRQPAYMPPVRDQGQCGSCYAFAAINAIEVQWNWLGHSLSQFSEQQIIDCSGTNNGCNGGWPEKVFNYSIYYGNAPRASYPYKGVKGTCYNTARTMTVSTWYQLTTVSQMESYNYYYGAVAFSGL
;
A
#
# COMPACT_ATOMS: atom_id res chain seq x y z
N MET A 1 -10.95 45.62 -86.98
CA MET A 1 -11.54 44.38 -86.42
C MET A 1 -10.90 44.19 -85.05
N PHE A 2 -11.53 44.25 -83.88
CA PHE A 2 -12.92 44.09 -83.45
C PHE A 2 -13.37 45.32 -82.63
N LYS A 3 -14.44 46.00 -83.05
CA LYS A 3 -15.10 47.02 -82.23
C LYS A 3 -15.78 46.29 -81.06
N LYS A 4 -15.48 46.68 -79.82
CA LYS A 4 -16.25 46.25 -78.63
C LYS A 4 -17.72 46.64 -78.86
N PHE A 5 -18.58 45.64 -79.07
CA PHE A 5 -20.03 45.82 -79.04
C PHE A 5 -20.46 46.06 -77.58
N CYS A 6 -20.58 47.32 -77.18
CA CYS A 6 -21.23 47.68 -75.93
C CYS A 6 -22.74 47.79 -76.18
N ILE A 7 -23.49 46.74 -75.84
CA ILE A 7 -24.96 46.79 -75.81
C ILE A 7 -25.36 47.65 -74.60
N LYS A 8 -26.05 48.77 -74.84
CA LYS A 8 -26.62 49.61 -73.79
C LYS A 8 -27.87 48.91 -73.27
N TRP A 9 -27.72 48.16 -72.18
CA TRP A 9 -28.84 47.55 -71.48
C TRP A 9 -29.83 48.63 -71.02
N PRO A 10 -31.15 48.42 -71.16
CA PRO A 10 -32.15 49.30 -70.57
C PRO A 10 -31.92 49.43 -69.06
N ASN A 11 -32.17 50.62 -68.52
CA ASN A 11 -31.87 50.93 -67.11
C ASN A 11 -32.61 50.00 -66.11
N ASP A 12 -33.73 49.40 -66.50
CA ASP A 12 -34.50 48.48 -65.65
C ASP A 12 -33.81 47.11 -65.44
N VAL A 13 -33.13 46.57 -66.46
CA VAL A 13 -32.44 45.28 -66.37
C VAL A 13 -31.17 45.39 -65.51
N ARG A 14 -30.44 46.50 -65.61
CA ARG A 14 -29.24 46.76 -64.78
C ARG A 14 -29.60 46.85 -63.29
N GLY A 15 -30.67 47.57 -62.95
CA GLY A 15 -31.16 47.66 -61.56
C GLY A 15 -31.69 46.34 -61.01
N ASN A 16 -32.29 45.48 -61.85
CA ASN A 16 -32.74 44.15 -61.44
C ASN A 16 -31.57 43.18 -61.18
N ILE A 17 -30.51 43.24 -61.99
CA ILE A 17 -29.29 42.43 -61.78
C ILE A 17 -28.55 42.87 -60.51
N GLU A 18 -28.40 44.18 -60.27
CA GLU A 18 -27.82 44.72 -59.03
C GLU A 18 -28.60 44.26 -57.78
N LYS A 19 -29.94 44.27 -57.82
CA LYS A 19 -30.78 43.74 -56.74
C LYS A 19 -30.56 42.24 -56.48
N ILE A 20 -30.31 41.44 -57.52
CA ILE A 20 -30.01 40.00 -57.39
C ILE A 20 -28.62 39.79 -56.76
N PHE A 21 -27.62 40.57 -57.16
CA PHE A 21 -26.28 40.54 -56.56
C PHE A 21 -26.31 40.96 -55.09
N GLU A 22 -27.06 42.01 -54.73
CA GLU A 22 -27.23 42.44 -53.34
C GLU A 22 -27.97 41.39 -52.50
N ARG A 23 -29.02 40.74 -53.05
CA ARG A 23 -29.66 39.60 -52.36
C ARG A 23 -28.70 38.45 -52.14
N LYS A 24 -27.91 38.04 -53.15
CA LYS A 24 -26.90 36.97 -53.02
C LYS A 24 -25.81 37.33 -52.00
N ARG A 25 -25.38 38.60 -51.96
CA ARG A 25 -24.42 39.12 -50.98
C ARG A 25 -25.01 39.06 -49.57
N MET A 26 -26.26 39.48 -49.40
CA MET A 26 -27.00 39.40 -48.15
C MET A 26 -27.16 37.95 -47.65
N PHE A 27 -27.55 37.01 -48.52
CA PHE A 27 -27.64 35.59 -48.18
C PHE A 27 -26.29 34.99 -47.77
N ARG A 28 -25.20 35.36 -48.46
CA ARG A 28 -23.84 34.95 -48.07
C ARG A 28 -23.46 35.49 -46.69
N SER A 29 -23.70 36.77 -46.42
CA SER A 29 -23.45 37.38 -45.11
C SER A 29 -24.26 36.70 -44.00
N ILE A 30 -25.55 36.43 -44.23
CA ILE A 30 -26.43 35.73 -43.30
C ILE A 30 -25.91 34.30 -43.04
N PHE A 31 -25.51 33.57 -44.09
CA PHE A 31 -24.94 32.23 -43.97
C PHE A 31 -23.66 32.23 -43.12
N PHE A 32 -22.73 33.17 -43.34
CA PHE A 32 -21.53 33.29 -42.53
C PHE A 32 -21.85 33.58 -41.06
N ILE A 33 -22.81 34.46 -40.78
CA ILE A 33 -23.28 34.75 -39.42
C ILE A 33 -23.84 33.48 -38.76
N PHE A 34 -24.68 32.72 -39.45
CA PHE A 34 -25.21 31.46 -38.92
C PHE A 34 -24.12 30.43 -38.65
N THR A 35 -23.15 30.26 -39.55
CA THR A 35 -22.03 29.33 -39.33
C THR A 35 -21.15 29.75 -38.17
N PHE A 36 -20.95 31.06 -37.99
CA PHE A 36 -20.18 31.63 -36.88
C PHE A 36 -20.90 31.43 -35.55
N ILE A 37 -22.20 31.73 -35.49
CA ILE A 37 -23.05 31.48 -34.31
C ILE A 37 -23.06 29.99 -33.96
N PHE A 38 -23.25 29.10 -34.95
CA PHE A 38 -23.21 27.66 -34.73
C PHE A 38 -21.85 27.18 -34.19
N SER A 39 -20.75 27.74 -34.70
CA SER A 39 -19.41 27.43 -34.19
C SER A 39 -19.21 27.88 -32.74
N ILE A 40 -19.74 29.05 -32.36
CA ILE A 40 -19.70 29.54 -30.98
C ILE A 40 -20.52 28.63 -30.07
N ILE A 41 -21.75 28.28 -30.47
CA ILE A 41 -22.62 27.38 -29.70
C ILE A 41 -21.95 26.01 -29.52
N ALA A 42 -21.37 25.44 -30.59
CA ALA A 42 -20.66 24.18 -30.51
C ALA A 42 -19.43 24.24 -29.59
N LEU A 43 -18.72 25.37 -29.56
CA LEU A 43 -17.60 25.60 -28.63
C LEU A 43 -18.08 25.69 -27.18
N GLN A 44 -19.17 26.42 -26.92
CA GLN A 44 -19.77 26.55 -25.60
C GLN A 44 -20.20 25.19 -25.05
N ILE A 45 -20.93 24.40 -25.86
CA ILE A 45 -21.34 23.03 -25.52
C ILE A 45 -20.10 22.18 -25.15
N LYS A 46 -19.02 22.25 -25.93
CA LYS A 46 -17.77 21.52 -25.63
C LYS A 46 -17.15 21.94 -24.30
N LEU A 47 -17.17 23.23 -23.97
CA LEU A 47 -16.64 23.73 -22.70
C LEU A 47 -17.49 23.25 -21.52
N ASP A 48 -18.82 23.34 -21.64
CA ASP A 48 -19.75 22.90 -20.61
C ASP A 48 -19.63 21.38 -20.36
N LEU A 49 -19.56 20.57 -21.43
CA LEU A 49 -19.32 19.12 -21.33
C LEU A 49 -18.00 18.78 -20.61
N LYS A 50 -16.93 19.54 -20.86
CA LYS A 50 -15.65 19.36 -20.16
C LYS A 50 -15.78 19.72 -18.67
N GLY A 51 -16.54 20.75 -18.34
CA GLY A 51 -16.86 21.12 -16.96
C GLY A 51 -17.60 19.99 -16.24
N VAL A 52 -18.73 19.56 -16.80
CA VAL A 52 -19.54 18.47 -16.23
C VAL A 52 -18.73 17.18 -16.06
N LEU A 53 -17.93 16.80 -17.07
CA LEU A 53 -17.08 15.61 -16.97
C LEU A 53 -16.06 15.74 -15.83
N LYS A 54 -15.45 16.91 -15.66
CA LYS A 54 -14.50 17.17 -14.58
C LYS A 54 -15.17 17.04 -13.21
N ASP A 55 -16.38 17.57 -13.06
CA ASP A 55 -17.15 17.50 -11.82
C ASP A 55 -17.53 16.05 -11.50
N VAL A 56 -18.04 15.30 -12.48
CA VAL A 56 -18.37 13.87 -12.32
C VAL A 56 -17.15 13.04 -11.94
N LEU A 57 -15.99 13.30 -12.57
CA LEU A 57 -14.74 12.61 -12.22
C LEU A 57 -14.29 12.95 -10.79
N ASN A 58 -14.39 14.21 -10.39
CA ASN A 58 -14.03 14.64 -9.05
C ASN A 58 -14.95 14.04 -7.97
N ASP A 59 -16.26 13.95 -8.25
CA ASP A 59 -17.24 13.29 -7.38
C ASP A 59 -16.95 11.80 -7.23
N LEU A 60 -16.63 11.13 -8.34
CA LEU A 60 -16.27 9.71 -8.33
C LEU A 60 -14.98 9.46 -7.54
N GLU A 61 -13.95 10.30 -7.71
CA GLU A 61 -12.71 10.21 -6.92
C GLU A 61 -12.98 10.43 -5.43
N THR A 62 -13.81 11.41 -5.09
CA THR A 62 -14.22 11.69 -3.70
C THR A 62 -14.95 10.51 -3.09
N GLN A 63 -15.89 9.90 -3.82
CA GLN A 63 -16.60 8.70 -3.38
C GLN A 63 -15.67 7.50 -3.21
N ASN A 64 -14.74 7.28 -4.14
CA ASN A 64 -13.79 6.17 -4.05
C ASN A 64 -12.88 6.32 -2.83
N PHE A 65 -12.38 7.52 -2.54
CA PHE A 65 -11.59 7.77 -1.34
C PHE A 65 -12.42 7.61 -0.05
N ALA A 66 -13.68 8.05 -0.04
CA ALA A 66 -14.59 7.82 1.08
C ALA A 66 -14.83 6.32 1.35
N ASN A 67 -14.99 5.51 0.29
CA ASN A 67 -15.13 4.06 0.38
C ASN A 67 -13.85 3.41 0.94
N TYR A 68 -12.68 3.86 0.46
CA TYR A 68 -11.39 3.44 1.00
C TYR A 68 -11.29 3.75 2.50
N MET A 69 -11.64 4.97 2.93
CA MET A 69 -11.59 5.36 4.34
C MET A 69 -12.53 4.49 5.19
N ALA A 70 -13.74 4.22 4.71
CA ALA A 70 -14.70 3.36 5.40
C ALA A 70 -14.18 1.91 5.53
N LYS A 71 -13.65 1.35 4.44
CA LYS A 71 -13.09 -0.01 4.40
C LYS A 71 -11.93 -0.19 5.38
N TRP A 72 -11.03 0.79 5.46
CA TRP A 72 -9.83 0.73 6.30
C TRP A 72 -9.95 1.50 7.61
N LYS A 73 -11.18 1.88 8.00
CA LYS A 73 -11.50 2.59 9.25
C LYS A 73 -10.62 3.83 9.49
N LYS A 74 -10.34 4.56 8.41
CA LYS A 74 -9.54 5.79 8.45
C LYS A 74 -10.37 6.95 9.00
N ASN A 75 -9.75 7.77 9.83
CA ASN A 75 -10.40 8.94 10.42
C ASN A 75 -9.44 10.14 10.38
N TYR A 76 -9.84 11.17 9.62
CA TYR A 76 -9.12 12.44 9.50
C TYR A 76 -10.03 13.63 9.87
N ASN A 77 -11.10 13.37 10.60
CA ASN A 77 -12.10 14.37 10.96
C ASN A 77 -11.46 15.56 11.70
N GLY A 78 -11.89 16.77 11.37
CA GLY A 78 -11.40 18.01 11.97
C GLY A 78 -10.05 18.49 11.42
N ASN A 79 -9.45 17.81 10.44
CA ASN A 79 -8.21 18.26 9.78
C ASN A 79 -8.34 18.17 8.25
N GLU A 80 -8.92 19.21 7.64
CA GLU A 80 -9.15 19.28 6.20
C GLU A 80 -7.86 19.22 5.39
N THR A 81 -6.78 19.82 5.90
CA THR A 81 -5.45 19.77 5.26
C THR A 81 -4.93 18.35 5.20
N GLU A 82 -5.04 17.58 6.28
CA GLU A 82 -4.63 16.18 6.31
C GLU A 82 -5.53 15.32 5.42
N LEU A 83 -6.86 15.53 5.44
CA LEU A 83 -7.79 14.81 4.58
C LEU A 83 -7.44 15.00 3.09
N LYS A 84 -7.20 16.24 2.67
CA LYS A 84 -6.77 16.57 1.30
C LYS A 84 -5.42 15.94 0.97
N ARG A 85 -4.47 15.97 1.90
CA ARG A 85 -3.16 15.33 1.71
C ARG A 85 -3.30 13.82 1.51
N ARG A 86 -4.10 13.15 2.33
CA ARG A 86 -4.35 11.70 2.27
C ARG A 86 -5.06 11.30 0.98
N ALA A 87 -6.06 12.06 0.55
CA ALA A 87 -6.75 11.84 -0.72
C ALA A 87 -5.78 11.93 -1.92
N ASN A 88 -4.90 12.93 -1.93
CA ASN A 88 -3.89 13.09 -2.98
C ASN A 88 -2.87 11.94 -2.99
N ILE A 89 -2.39 11.51 -1.82
CA ILE A 89 -1.47 10.37 -1.71
C ILE A 89 -2.14 9.07 -2.16
N TRP A 90 -3.38 8.83 -1.71
CA TRP A 90 -4.16 7.67 -2.11
C TRP A 90 -4.34 7.62 -3.64
N LYS A 91 -4.70 8.75 -4.25
CA LYS A 91 -4.84 8.86 -5.72
C LYS A 91 -3.54 8.52 -6.45
N GLN A 92 -2.42 9.06 -5.98
CA GLN A 92 -1.10 8.77 -6.56
C GLN A 92 -0.73 7.29 -6.41
N ASN A 93 -0.83 6.74 -5.20
CA ASN A 93 -0.50 5.33 -4.96
C ASN A 93 -1.46 4.38 -5.72
N LYS A 94 -2.72 4.77 -5.95
CA LYS A 94 -3.66 4.01 -6.80
C LYS A 94 -3.21 3.97 -8.26
N ALA A 95 -2.78 5.10 -8.80
CA ALA A 95 -2.21 5.15 -10.14
C ALA A 95 -0.91 4.30 -10.24
N ASP A 96 -0.06 4.34 -9.21
CA ASP A 96 1.14 3.51 -9.13
C ASP A 96 0.78 2.01 -9.10
N ILE A 97 -0.23 1.60 -8.32
CA ILE A 97 -0.74 0.22 -8.28
C ILE A 97 -1.22 -0.22 -9.66
N ASP A 98 -1.99 0.61 -10.35
CA ASP A 98 -2.56 0.27 -11.65
C ASP A 98 -1.47 0.19 -12.74
N ALA A 99 -0.48 1.09 -12.69
CA ALA A 99 0.68 1.06 -13.59
C ALA A 99 1.56 -0.17 -13.36
N GLU A 100 1.80 -0.55 -12.10
CA GLU A 100 2.55 -1.75 -11.72
C GLU A 100 1.83 -3.02 -12.21
N ASN A 101 0.53 -3.12 -11.96
CA ASN A 101 -0.28 -4.26 -12.40
C ASN A 101 -0.34 -4.42 -13.93
N ALA A 102 -0.10 -3.36 -14.70
CA ALA A 102 -0.04 -3.44 -16.16
C ALA A 102 1.23 -4.14 -16.68
N ILE A 103 2.30 -4.21 -15.87
CA ILE A 103 3.59 -4.82 -16.23
C ILE A 103 3.98 -6.00 -15.33
N ALA A 104 3.28 -6.21 -14.21
CA ALA A 104 3.59 -7.25 -13.24
C ALA A 104 3.43 -8.65 -13.85
N ASP A 105 4.42 -9.49 -13.61
CA ASP A 105 4.40 -10.91 -13.95
C ASP A 105 4.52 -11.74 -12.66
N GLY A 106 3.52 -12.58 -12.39
CA GLY A 106 3.50 -13.44 -11.20
C GLY A 106 3.02 -12.79 -9.89
N TYR A 107 2.57 -11.53 -9.89
CA TYR A 107 1.92 -10.90 -8.73
C TYR A 107 0.88 -9.84 -9.11
N THR A 108 0.10 -9.40 -8.12
CA THR A 108 -0.85 -8.28 -8.28
C THR A 108 -0.81 -7.40 -7.04
N CYS A 109 -0.63 -6.11 -7.26
CA CYS A 109 -0.73 -5.06 -6.24
C CYS A 109 -2.21 -4.71 -6.00
N GLY A 110 -2.58 -4.58 -4.73
CA GLY A 110 -3.95 -4.23 -4.33
C GLY A 110 -3.99 -3.04 -3.38
N GLU A 111 -5.12 -2.34 -3.37
CA GLU A 111 -5.40 -1.32 -2.37
C GLU A 111 -5.45 -1.96 -0.96
N ASN A 112 -4.72 -1.36 -0.03
CA ASN A 112 -4.63 -1.82 1.35
C ASN A 112 -4.58 -0.63 2.34
N MET A 113 -4.51 -0.91 3.64
CA MET A 113 -4.49 0.12 4.69
C MET A 113 -3.33 1.13 4.58
N PHE A 114 -2.33 0.90 3.71
CA PHE A 114 -1.17 1.77 3.51
C PHE A 114 -1.29 2.62 2.23
N THR A 115 -2.36 2.49 1.46
CA THR A 115 -2.52 3.20 0.18
C THR A 115 -2.60 4.72 0.36
N ASP A 116 -2.95 5.24 1.53
CA ASP A 116 -2.92 6.69 1.85
C ASP A 116 -1.62 7.17 2.53
N MET A 117 -0.57 6.33 2.57
CA MET A 117 0.72 6.68 3.16
C MET A 117 1.75 7.01 2.09
N ASP A 118 2.56 8.04 2.31
CA ASP A 118 3.72 8.33 1.47
C ASP A 118 4.89 7.37 1.74
N LYS A 119 5.94 7.43 0.89
CA LYS A 119 7.11 6.54 1.01
C LYS A 119 7.81 6.65 2.37
N LYS A 120 7.87 7.85 2.96
CA LYS A 120 8.53 8.08 4.25
C LYS A 120 7.68 7.53 5.40
N GLU A 121 6.38 7.76 5.36
CA GLU A 121 5.42 7.20 6.32
C GLU A 121 5.45 5.66 6.30
N ARG A 122 5.44 5.04 5.12
CA ARG A 122 5.58 3.58 4.99
C ARG A 122 6.91 3.07 5.54
N LYS A 123 8.02 3.76 5.26
CA LYS A 123 9.34 3.40 5.80
C LYS A 123 9.30 3.38 7.33
N ASN A 124 8.78 4.45 7.94
CA ASN A 124 8.67 4.58 9.39
C ASN A 124 7.70 3.56 10.02
N TYR A 125 6.74 3.03 9.26
CA TYR A 125 5.80 2.01 9.72
C TYR A 125 6.45 0.62 9.86
N VAL A 126 7.37 0.26 8.95
CA VAL A 126 7.98 -1.07 8.90
C VAL A 126 9.18 -1.18 9.83
N MET A 127 10.03 -0.15 9.91
CA MET A 127 11.23 -0.12 10.77
C MET A 127 11.77 1.32 10.87
N ASP A 128 12.29 1.73 12.02
CA ASP A 128 13.15 2.92 12.07
C ASP A 128 14.37 2.67 11.17
N ALA A 129 14.53 3.47 10.13
CA ALA A 129 15.63 3.41 9.18
C ALA A 129 17.01 3.35 9.86
N ASN A 130 17.13 3.93 11.07
CA ASN A 130 18.38 3.96 11.84
C ASN A 130 18.73 2.62 12.50
N LEU A 131 17.79 1.67 12.61
CA LEU A 131 18.08 0.34 13.15
C LEU A 131 18.73 -0.58 12.13
N ALA A 132 18.45 -0.41 10.84
CA ALA A 132 19.08 -1.20 9.77
C ALA A 132 20.61 -1.05 9.77
N ASP A 133 21.09 0.18 9.98
CA ASP A 133 22.52 0.51 10.05
C ASP A 133 23.15 0.06 11.39
N GLN A 134 22.33 -0.13 12.42
CA GLN A 134 22.71 -0.68 13.73
C GLN A 134 22.44 -2.18 13.80
N ALA A 135 22.87 -2.96 12.79
CA ALA A 135 23.10 -4.39 12.93
C ALA A 135 24.18 -4.60 14.01
N ASP A 136 23.71 -4.52 15.24
CA ASP A 136 24.40 -4.31 16.49
C ASP A 136 25.48 -5.40 16.66
N ALA A 137 26.66 -5.02 17.17
CA ALA A 137 27.69 -5.99 17.53
C ALA A 137 27.13 -7.11 18.44
N SER A 138 26.08 -6.78 19.22
CA SER A 138 25.33 -7.76 20.00
C SER A 138 24.61 -8.80 19.12
N ILE A 139 24.02 -8.43 17.98
CA ILE A 139 23.37 -9.37 17.05
C ILE A 139 24.42 -10.29 16.41
N LYS A 140 25.57 -9.77 15.99
CA LYS A 140 26.67 -10.60 15.46
C LYS A 140 27.19 -11.60 16.51
N LYS A 141 27.24 -11.19 17.78
CA LYS A 141 27.60 -12.07 18.90
C LYS A 141 26.53 -13.12 19.17
N LEU A 142 25.25 -12.75 19.09
CA LEU A 142 24.11 -13.66 19.24
C LEU A 142 24.09 -14.69 18.10
N ALA A 143 24.29 -14.25 16.87
CA ALA A 143 24.48 -15.06 15.67
C ALA A 143 25.61 -16.10 15.83
N THR A 144 26.74 -15.69 16.39
CA THR A 144 27.88 -16.60 16.65
C THR A 144 27.55 -17.66 17.70
N ARG A 145 26.61 -17.38 18.61
CA ARG A 145 26.14 -18.31 19.65
C ARG A 145 24.96 -19.17 19.20
N ALA A 146 24.26 -18.77 18.14
CA ALA A 146 23.21 -19.58 17.54
C ALA A 146 23.82 -20.92 17.10
N LYS A 147 23.10 -22.01 17.34
CA LYS A 147 23.56 -23.30 16.81
C LYS A 147 23.59 -23.20 15.29
N ARG A 148 24.63 -23.72 14.66
CA ARG A 148 24.64 -23.92 13.20
C ARG A 148 23.69 -25.08 12.91
N GLY A 149 22.73 -24.88 12.01
CA GLY A 149 21.86 -25.96 11.56
C GLY A 149 22.76 -27.10 11.09
N ALA A 150 22.49 -28.32 11.57
CA ALA A 150 23.09 -29.52 11.00
C ALA A 150 22.87 -29.49 9.47
N GLN A 151 23.69 -30.19 8.70
CA GLN A 151 23.51 -30.30 7.25
C GLN A 151 22.13 -30.91 6.95
N MET A 152 21.12 -30.07 6.82
CA MET A 152 19.76 -30.46 6.47
C MET A 152 19.72 -30.53 4.96
N THR A 153 19.54 -31.73 4.42
CA THR A 153 19.32 -31.90 2.99
C THR A 153 17.84 -31.61 2.72
N TYR A 154 17.58 -30.55 1.95
CA TYR A 154 16.24 -30.25 1.45
C TYR A 154 15.75 -31.39 0.56
N VAL A 155 14.52 -31.86 0.79
CA VAL A 155 13.96 -33.03 0.10
C VAL A 155 13.17 -32.69 -1.17
N GLY A 156 13.10 -31.40 -1.55
CA GLY A 156 12.40 -30.97 -2.77
C GLY A 156 10.88 -30.88 -2.62
N GLU A 157 10.35 -31.05 -1.40
CA GLU A 157 8.90 -31.06 -1.14
C GLU A 157 8.40 -29.69 -0.65
N THR A 158 7.19 -29.32 -1.11
CA THR A 158 6.51 -28.10 -0.69
C THR A 158 5.74 -28.30 0.60
N ILE A 159 5.97 -27.43 1.59
CA ILE A 159 5.21 -27.41 2.84
C ILE A 159 4.41 -26.11 2.95
N ASP A 160 3.14 -26.23 3.35
CA ASP A 160 2.30 -25.09 3.73
C ASP A 160 1.82 -25.26 5.17
N TRP A 161 2.48 -24.54 6.09
CA TRP A 161 2.18 -24.55 7.51
C TRP A 161 0.79 -24.00 7.87
N ARG A 162 0.06 -23.39 6.92
CA ARG A 162 -1.32 -22.94 7.11
C ARG A 162 -2.33 -24.10 7.08
N GLN A 163 -1.96 -25.24 6.51
CA GLN A 163 -2.77 -26.47 6.56
C GLN A 163 -2.79 -27.01 8.00
N PRO A 164 -3.87 -27.68 8.44
CA PRO A 164 -4.53 -27.28 9.68
C PRO A 164 -3.74 -27.56 10.97
N ALA A 165 -3.84 -26.59 11.89
CA ALA A 165 -3.52 -26.59 13.32
C ALA A 165 -2.20 -25.97 13.80
N TYR A 166 -1.25 -25.63 12.93
CA TYR A 166 0.02 -25.02 13.39
C TYR A 166 0.00 -23.50 13.41
N MET A 167 -0.81 -22.87 12.56
CA MET A 167 -0.72 -21.43 12.35
C MET A 167 -1.68 -20.65 13.24
N PRO A 168 -1.18 -19.73 14.08
CA PRO A 168 -2.04 -18.78 14.77
C PRO A 168 -2.68 -17.80 13.76
N PRO A 169 -3.79 -17.14 14.11
CA PRO A 169 -4.42 -16.13 13.27
C PRO A 169 -3.46 -15.01 12.86
N VAL A 170 -3.68 -14.43 11.69
CA VAL A 170 -2.99 -13.19 11.27
C VAL A 170 -3.29 -12.07 12.25
N ARG A 171 -2.28 -11.28 12.60
CA ARG A 171 -2.36 -10.20 13.58
C ARG A 171 -1.89 -8.88 12.98
N ASP A 172 -2.25 -7.78 13.64
CA ASP A 172 -1.95 -6.42 13.23
C ASP A 172 -1.10 -5.71 14.30
N GLN A 173 0.07 -5.19 13.90
CA GLN A 173 0.96 -4.40 14.76
C GLN A 173 0.50 -2.94 14.91
N GLY A 174 -0.48 -2.50 14.11
CA GLY A 174 -0.92 -1.11 14.08
C GLY A 174 0.24 -0.16 13.83
N GLN A 175 0.26 0.99 14.50
CA GLN A 175 1.28 2.03 14.29
C GLN A 175 2.57 1.81 15.10
N CYS A 176 2.73 0.66 15.73
CA CYS A 176 3.91 0.32 16.53
C CYS A 176 4.89 -0.47 15.66
N GLY A 177 6.13 0.02 15.51
CA GLY A 177 7.24 -0.68 14.87
C GLY A 177 7.70 -1.91 15.66
N SER A 178 6.82 -2.91 15.74
CA SER A 178 6.97 -4.11 16.56
C SER A 178 6.99 -5.39 15.73
N CYS A 179 7.15 -5.27 14.41
CA CYS A 179 7.29 -6.36 13.45
C CYS A 179 8.24 -7.48 13.94
N TYR A 180 9.37 -7.11 14.56
CA TYR A 180 10.34 -8.04 15.14
C TYR A 180 9.74 -8.95 16.22
N ALA A 181 8.84 -8.43 17.05
CA ALA A 181 8.16 -9.17 18.10
C ALA A 181 7.12 -10.11 17.50
N PHE A 182 6.32 -9.63 16.53
CA PHE A 182 5.34 -10.45 15.83
C PHE A 182 6.01 -11.60 15.06
N ALA A 183 7.06 -11.32 14.30
CA ALA A 183 7.79 -12.32 13.53
C ALA A 183 8.36 -13.43 14.44
N ALA A 184 9.02 -13.04 15.54
CA ALA A 184 9.61 -14.01 16.47
C ALA A 184 8.54 -14.80 17.24
N ILE A 185 7.52 -14.12 17.79
CA ILE A 185 6.44 -14.79 18.53
C ILE A 185 5.68 -15.74 17.62
N ASN A 186 5.39 -15.35 16.38
CA ASN A 186 4.73 -16.23 15.42
C ASN A 186 5.58 -17.49 15.16
N ALA A 187 6.88 -17.35 14.86
CA ALA A 187 7.77 -18.51 14.66
C ALA A 187 7.78 -19.46 15.88
N ILE A 188 7.75 -18.91 17.09
CA ILE A 188 7.66 -19.71 18.32
C ILE A 188 6.30 -20.41 18.44
N GLU A 189 5.19 -19.72 18.16
CA GLU A 189 3.84 -20.29 18.19
C GLU A 189 3.72 -21.44 17.19
N VAL A 190 4.22 -21.30 15.97
CA VAL A 190 4.21 -22.36 14.97
C VAL A 190 4.95 -23.59 15.47
N GLN A 191 6.16 -23.42 15.99
CA GLN A 191 6.96 -24.53 16.48
C GLN A 191 6.32 -25.18 17.72
N TRP A 192 5.73 -24.38 18.61
CA TRP A 192 4.98 -24.87 19.77
C TRP A 192 3.82 -25.77 19.36
N ASN A 193 3.02 -25.32 18.40
CA ASN A 193 1.89 -26.08 17.89
C ASN A 193 2.36 -27.34 17.13
N TRP A 194 3.45 -27.24 16.37
CA TRP A 194 4.07 -28.37 15.65
C TRP A 194 4.53 -29.49 16.59
N LEU A 195 5.05 -29.14 17.77
CA LEU A 195 5.45 -30.11 18.79
C LEU A 195 4.26 -30.79 19.50
N GLY A 196 3.02 -30.54 19.06
CA GLY A 196 1.81 -31.19 19.58
C GLY A 196 1.23 -30.52 20.82
N HIS A 197 1.71 -29.33 21.17
CA HIS A 197 1.07 -28.53 22.21
C HIS A 197 -0.24 -27.89 21.71
N SER A 198 -1.10 -27.45 22.64
CA SER A 198 -2.32 -26.74 22.30
C SER A 198 -2.03 -25.43 21.56
N LEU A 199 -2.89 -25.10 20.58
CA LEU A 199 -2.84 -23.84 19.85
C LEU A 199 -2.80 -22.66 20.82
N SER A 200 -1.61 -22.08 21.00
CA SER A 200 -1.36 -21.04 21.98
C SER A 200 -1.01 -19.73 21.30
N GLN A 201 -1.48 -18.64 21.90
CA GLN A 201 -1.13 -17.27 21.51
C GLN A 201 -0.29 -16.65 22.62
N PHE A 202 0.92 -16.21 22.30
CA PHE A 202 1.85 -15.55 23.21
C PHE A 202 1.90 -14.04 22.97
N SER A 203 2.36 -13.30 23.97
CA SER A 203 2.29 -11.84 24.00
C SER A 203 3.47 -11.15 23.33
N GLU A 204 3.22 -10.45 22.22
CA GLU A 204 4.14 -9.50 21.64
C GLU A 204 4.33 -8.27 22.54
N GLN A 205 3.29 -7.89 23.31
CA GLN A 205 3.34 -6.73 24.19
C GLN A 205 4.32 -6.94 25.35
N GLN A 206 4.40 -8.15 25.89
CA GLN A 206 5.44 -8.48 26.86
C GLN A 206 6.84 -8.23 26.27
N ILE A 207 7.07 -8.62 25.02
CA ILE A 207 8.36 -8.37 24.35
C ILE A 207 8.63 -6.87 24.20
N ILE A 208 7.62 -6.12 23.75
CA ILE A 208 7.68 -4.66 23.60
C ILE A 208 8.04 -4.01 24.95
N ASP A 209 7.42 -4.42 26.05
CA ASP A 209 7.54 -3.78 27.35
C ASP A 209 8.76 -4.26 28.14
N CYS A 210 9.09 -5.54 28.08
CA CYS A 210 10.01 -6.20 29.01
C CYS A 210 11.36 -6.64 28.42
N SER A 211 11.53 -6.69 27.10
CA SER A 211 12.77 -7.27 26.55
C SER A 211 14.03 -6.47 26.89
N GLY A 212 13.91 -5.15 27.04
CA GLY A 212 14.98 -4.23 27.45
C GLY A 212 16.10 -4.04 26.43
N THR A 213 16.38 -5.07 25.62
CA THR A 213 17.40 -5.08 24.56
C THR A 213 16.86 -4.62 23.20
N ASN A 214 15.54 -4.59 23.04
CA ASN A 214 14.84 -4.01 21.88
C ASN A 214 14.25 -2.63 22.24
N ASN A 215 13.87 -1.87 21.22
CA ASN A 215 13.45 -0.48 21.35
C ASN A 215 11.92 -0.31 21.37
N GLY A 216 11.18 -1.30 21.88
CA GLY A 216 9.72 -1.22 22.00
C GLY A 216 9.04 -1.06 20.64
N CYS A 217 8.30 0.04 20.45
CA CYS A 217 7.65 0.39 19.18
C CYS A 217 8.57 1.11 18.18
N ASN A 218 9.81 1.39 18.54
CA ASN A 218 10.78 2.02 17.64
C ASN A 218 11.62 0.97 16.87
N GLY A 219 11.22 -0.30 16.92
CA GLY A 219 11.90 -1.42 16.26
C GLY A 219 12.76 -2.29 17.17
N GLY A 220 13.30 -3.35 16.60
CA GLY A 220 14.03 -4.39 17.31
C GLY A 220 14.41 -5.54 16.38
N TRP A 221 14.92 -6.61 16.97
CA TRP A 221 15.48 -7.76 16.25
C TRP A 221 14.88 -9.08 16.76
N PRO A 222 14.39 -9.97 15.87
CA PRO A 222 13.86 -11.28 16.27
C PRO A 222 14.84 -12.11 17.14
N GLU A 223 16.15 -12.03 16.88
CA GLU A 223 17.18 -12.73 17.65
C GLU A 223 17.18 -12.31 19.12
N LYS A 224 16.95 -11.02 19.40
CA LYS A 224 16.83 -10.53 20.77
C LYS A 224 15.57 -11.07 21.45
N VAL A 225 14.49 -11.27 20.69
CA VAL A 225 13.25 -11.88 21.19
C VAL A 225 13.44 -13.37 21.51
N PHE A 226 14.12 -14.13 20.65
CA PHE A 226 14.43 -15.53 20.93
C PHE A 226 15.30 -15.68 22.19
N ASN A 227 16.33 -14.84 22.33
CA ASN A 227 17.16 -14.86 23.55
C ASN A 227 16.37 -14.47 24.80
N TYR A 228 15.52 -13.44 24.71
CA TYR A 228 14.61 -13.11 25.81
C TYR A 228 13.73 -14.31 26.17
N SER A 229 13.16 -14.98 25.18
CA SER A 229 12.29 -16.14 25.35
C SER A 229 12.98 -17.35 25.98
N ILE A 230 14.30 -17.48 25.83
CA ILE A 230 15.09 -18.53 26.51
C ILE A 230 15.20 -18.24 28.01
N TYR A 231 15.59 -17.03 28.39
CA TYR A 231 15.89 -16.71 29.78
C TYR A 231 14.65 -16.36 30.61
N TYR A 232 13.68 -15.72 29.97
CA TYR A 232 12.54 -15.13 30.65
C TYR A 232 11.25 -15.85 30.32
N GLY A 233 11.11 -16.44 29.14
CA GLY A 233 9.88 -17.06 28.67
C GLY A 233 8.80 -16.05 28.27
N ASN A 234 7.68 -16.60 27.81
CA ASN A 234 6.59 -15.88 27.18
C ASN A 234 5.27 -16.12 27.91
N ALA A 235 4.52 -15.05 28.09
CA ALA A 235 3.19 -15.03 28.65
C ALA A 235 2.15 -15.29 27.56
N PRO A 236 1.01 -15.91 27.91
CA PRO A 236 -0.16 -15.93 27.03
C PRO A 236 -0.60 -14.52 26.66
N ARG A 237 -1.00 -14.32 25.41
CA ARG A 237 -1.52 -13.03 24.89
C ARG A 237 -2.73 -12.56 25.69
N ALA A 238 -3.58 -13.48 26.16
CA ALA A 238 -4.72 -13.16 27.02
C ALA A 238 -4.30 -12.53 28.36
N SER A 239 -3.17 -12.99 28.93
CA SER A 239 -2.64 -12.49 30.20
C SER A 239 -1.78 -11.23 30.04
N TYR A 240 -1.37 -10.91 28.81
CA TYR A 240 -0.64 -9.69 28.48
C TYR A 240 -1.09 -9.16 27.10
N PRO A 241 -2.24 -8.48 27.00
CA PRO A 241 -2.83 -8.07 25.73
C PRO A 241 -2.00 -7.04 24.95
N TYR A 242 -2.12 -7.10 23.62
CA TYR A 242 -1.48 -6.13 22.72
C TYR A 242 -2.10 -4.74 22.82
N LYS A 243 -1.26 -3.73 23.01
CA LYS A 243 -1.64 -2.31 23.12
C LYS A 243 -1.10 -1.45 21.98
N GLY A 244 -0.11 -1.94 21.22
CA GLY A 244 0.48 -1.18 20.11
C GLY A 244 1.21 0.09 20.56
N VAL A 245 1.67 0.12 21.82
CA VAL A 245 2.46 1.22 22.39
C VAL A 245 3.44 0.65 23.41
N LYS A 246 4.60 1.28 23.59
CA LYS A 246 5.53 0.89 24.67
C LYS A 246 4.93 1.27 26.01
N GLY A 247 4.75 0.27 26.87
CA GLY A 247 4.31 0.43 28.25
C GLY A 247 5.37 0.05 29.28
N THR A 248 4.97 0.08 30.54
CA THR A 248 5.76 -0.43 31.67
C THR A 248 5.69 -1.95 31.69
N CYS A 249 6.84 -2.61 31.78
CA CYS A 249 6.90 -4.05 31.99
C CYS A 249 6.23 -4.42 33.31
N TYR A 250 5.35 -5.42 33.30
CA TYR A 250 4.77 -5.99 34.51
C TYR A 250 4.88 -7.51 34.53
N ASN A 251 4.80 -8.06 35.75
CA ASN A 251 4.91 -9.49 35.97
C ASN A 251 3.58 -10.19 35.66
N THR A 252 3.66 -11.28 34.92
CA THR A 252 2.56 -12.19 34.62
C THR A 252 3.12 -13.60 34.50
N ALA A 253 2.26 -14.62 34.60
CA ALA A 253 2.68 -16.00 34.43
C ALA A 253 3.21 -16.23 33.01
N ARG A 254 4.36 -16.90 32.92
CA ARG A 254 5.01 -17.24 31.65
C ARG A 254 4.95 -18.74 31.46
N THR A 255 4.34 -19.17 30.37
CA THR A 255 3.91 -20.56 30.17
C THR A 255 4.73 -21.29 29.11
N MET A 256 5.64 -20.60 28.44
CA MET A 256 6.49 -21.19 27.41
C MET A 256 7.87 -20.55 27.44
N THR A 257 8.90 -21.37 27.24
CA THR A 257 10.29 -20.95 27.04
C THR A 257 10.83 -21.52 25.75
N VAL A 258 11.76 -20.81 25.14
CA VAL A 258 12.53 -21.33 24.00
C VAL A 258 13.78 -22.03 24.53
N SER A 259 14.19 -23.15 23.93
CA SER A 259 15.43 -23.83 24.34
C SER A 259 16.65 -23.28 23.62
N THR A 260 16.52 -22.96 22.34
CA THR A 260 17.58 -22.42 21.47
C THR A 260 16.99 -21.80 20.21
N TRP A 261 17.82 -21.12 19.42
CA TRP A 261 17.46 -20.62 18.09
C TRP A 261 18.66 -20.76 17.14
N TYR A 262 18.36 -20.77 15.84
CA TYR A 262 19.31 -20.96 14.75
C TYR A 262 19.26 -19.73 13.84
N GLN A 263 20.42 -19.24 13.41
CA GLN A 263 20.48 -18.25 12.34
C GLN A 263 20.64 -18.96 11.00
N LEU A 264 19.76 -18.65 10.06
CA LEU A 264 19.76 -19.21 8.72
C LEU A 264 20.20 -18.10 7.76
N THR A 265 21.27 -18.32 7.01
CA THR A 265 21.90 -17.29 6.17
C THR A 265 21.72 -17.55 4.69
N THR A 266 21.11 -18.66 4.29
CA THR A 266 20.82 -19.00 2.89
C THR A 266 19.37 -19.43 2.72
N VAL A 267 18.84 -19.22 1.51
CA VAL A 267 17.50 -19.70 1.14
C VAL A 267 17.37 -21.21 1.36
N SER A 268 18.37 -21.99 0.94
CA SER A 268 18.36 -23.45 1.16
C SER A 268 18.30 -23.85 2.64
N GLN A 269 18.96 -23.10 3.53
CA GLN A 269 18.85 -23.32 4.98
C GLN A 269 17.45 -22.96 5.50
N MET A 270 16.86 -21.86 5.01
CA MET A 270 15.48 -21.47 5.34
C MET A 270 14.47 -22.50 4.86
N GLU A 271 14.56 -22.98 3.62
CA GLU A 271 13.69 -24.01 3.06
C GLU A 271 13.79 -25.31 3.85
N SER A 272 15.02 -25.75 4.13
CA SER A 272 15.25 -26.97 4.91
C SER A 272 14.72 -26.84 6.34
N TYR A 273 14.99 -25.73 7.02
CA TYR A 273 14.47 -25.51 8.38
C TYR A 273 12.94 -25.44 8.37
N ASN A 274 12.37 -24.71 7.42
CA ASN A 274 10.94 -24.57 7.26
C ASN A 274 10.27 -25.92 7.03
N TYR A 275 10.91 -26.83 6.29
CA TYR A 275 10.39 -28.18 6.09
C TYR A 275 10.39 -29.02 7.38
N TYR A 276 11.50 -29.02 8.15
CA TYR A 276 11.64 -29.92 9.29
C TYR A 276 11.12 -29.36 10.64
N TYR A 277 11.13 -28.04 10.82
CA TYR A 277 11.04 -27.43 12.16
C TYR A 277 9.99 -26.32 12.32
N GLY A 278 9.34 -25.88 11.24
CA GLY A 278 8.31 -24.84 11.31
C GLY A 278 8.72 -23.50 10.72
N ALA A 279 7.82 -22.53 10.84
CA ALA A 279 7.99 -21.19 10.27
C ALA A 279 9.25 -20.47 10.76
N VAL A 280 9.88 -19.73 9.86
CA VAL A 280 11.11 -18.96 10.11
C VAL A 280 10.76 -17.48 10.23
N ALA A 281 11.25 -16.82 11.29
CA ALA A 281 11.24 -15.36 11.36
C ALA A 281 12.35 -14.80 10.45
N PHE A 282 12.00 -13.96 9.48
CA PHE A 282 12.95 -13.38 8.53
C PHE A 282 12.80 -11.86 8.44
N SER A 283 13.87 -11.20 8.01
CA SER A 283 13.89 -9.78 7.66
C SER A 283 14.48 -9.64 6.27
N GLY A 284 13.76 -9.02 5.34
CA GLY A 284 14.29 -8.62 4.03
C GLY A 284 15.05 -7.30 4.16
N LEU A 285 16.24 -7.23 3.58
CA LEU A 285 16.92 -5.97 3.23
C LEU A 285 16.52 -5.60 1.80
#